data_AF-A0A2H0B2L6-F1
#
_entry.id   AF-A0A2H0B2L6-F1
#
_cell.length_a   1.000
_cell.length_b   1.000
_cell.length_c   1.000
_cell.angle_alpha   90.00
_cell.angle_beta   90.00
_cell.angle_gamma   90.00
#
_symmetry.space_group_name_H-M   'P 1'
#
loop_
_entity.id
_entity.type
_entity.pdbx_description
1 polymer ?
#
loop_
_entity_poly.entity_id
_entity_poly.type
_entity_poly.pdbx_seq_one_letter_code
_entity_poly.pdbx_strand_id
1 'polypeptide(L)'
;MVKRLLLELVMIPYQLYRLIVPAPRPGRPGSHPISKFFRRTFEHKRTRKAISAALTLLVMGLGQMSNLMARTTQATEVALISQPENRLITQTTLEKPLDGRLAQGFHGFHRGIDILDPVGTPIEPIADGVVTEVSLGRLGWGNTVVVDH
;
A
#
# COMPACT_ATOMS: atom_id res chain seq x y z
N MET A 1 -1.90 20.44 67.32
CA MET A 1 -3.10 20.31 66.46
C MET A 1 -2.92 20.99 65.10
N VAL A 2 -2.41 22.22 65.04
CA VAL A 2 -2.27 23.03 63.80
C VAL A 2 -1.42 22.38 62.69
N LYS A 3 -0.31 21.72 63.04
CA LYS A 3 0.59 21.08 62.04
C LYS A 3 -0.07 19.97 61.22
N ARG A 4 -1.02 19.22 61.80
CA ARG A 4 -1.74 18.13 61.09
C ARG A 4 -2.76 18.68 60.10
N LEU A 5 -3.43 19.77 60.47
CA LEU A 5 -4.44 20.44 59.66
C LEU A 5 -3.82 21.12 58.43
N LEU A 6 -2.62 21.67 58.60
CA LEU A 6 -1.85 22.28 57.52
C LEU A 6 -1.36 21.24 56.50
N LEU A 7 -0.98 20.04 56.96
CA LEU A 7 -0.57 18.95 56.10
C LEU A 7 -1.75 18.39 55.26
N GLU A 8 -2.92 18.25 55.86
CA GLU A 8 -4.14 17.82 55.15
C GLU A 8 -4.51 18.82 54.04
N LEU A 9 -4.47 20.13 54.33
CA LEU A 9 -4.76 21.19 53.36
C LEU A 9 -3.80 21.18 52.15
N VAL A 10 -2.51 20.94 52.39
CA VAL A 10 -1.49 20.82 51.32
C VAL A 10 -1.70 19.58 50.46
N MET A 11 -2.33 18.53 51.00
CA MET A 11 -2.60 17.28 50.28
C MET A 11 -3.91 17.30 49.49
N ILE A 12 -4.82 18.26 49.72
CA ILE A 12 -6.08 18.38 48.96
C ILE A 12 -5.86 18.46 47.44
N PRO A 13 -4.92 19.27 46.90
CA PRO A 13 -4.64 19.30 45.46
C PRO A 13 -4.14 17.96 44.93
N TYR A 14 -3.31 17.26 45.70
CA TYR A 14 -2.79 15.93 45.34
C TYR A 14 -3.89 14.87 45.37
N GLN A 15 -4.79 14.91 46.35
CA GLN A 15 -5.94 14.01 46.43
C GLN A 15 -6.92 14.24 45.28
N LEU A 16 -7.20 15.50 44.92
CA LEU A 16 -7.98 15.87 43.73
C LEU A 16 -7.31 15.41 42.44
N TYR A 17 -6.00 15.58 42.31
CA TYR A 17 -5.23 15.09 41.16
C TYR A 17 -5.34 13.57 41.02
N ARG A 18 -5.27 12.82 42.12
CA ARG A 18 -5.37 11.35 42.13
C ARG A 18 -6.78 10.83 41.82
N LEU A 19 -7.83 11.61 42.08
CA LEU A 19 -9.20 11.31 41.64
C LEU A 19 -9.33 11.37 40.12
N ILE A 20 -8.64 12.30 39.47
CA ILE A 20 -8.66 12.48 38.00
C ILE A 20 -7.67 11.52 37.32
N VAL A 21 -6.54 11.24 37.96
CA VAL A 21 -5.48 10.35 37.45
C VAL A 21 -5.37 9.12 38.35
N PRO A 22 -6.15 8.06 38.10
CA PRO A 22 -6.08 6.84 38.90
C PRO A 22 -4.71 6.18 38.73
N ALA A 23 -4.19 5.66 39.83
CA ALA A 23 -2.90 4.98 39.87
C ALA A 23 -2.86 3.84 38.82
N PRO A 24 -1.76 3.67 38.08
CA PRO A 24 -1.63 2.60 37.11
C PRO A 24 -1.81 1.23 37.78
N ARG A 25 -2.50 0.32 37.09
CA ARG A 25 -2.58 -1.08 37.54
C ARG A 25 -1.19 -1.71 37.46
N PRO A 26 -0.81 -2.58 38.41
CA PRO A 26 0.48 -3.25 38.36
C PRO A 26 0.64 -4.01 37.03
N GLY A 27 1.78 -3.82 36.36
CA GLY A 27 2.10 -4.49 35.09
C GLY A 27 1.67 -3.76 33.80
N ARG A 28 1.12 -2.55 33.85
CA ARG A 28 0.89 -1.73 32.65
C ARG A 28 1.45 -0.31 32.82
N PRO A 29 2.33 0.18 31.94
CA PRO A 29 2.77 1.57 31.99
C PRO A 29 1.55 2.51 31.91
N GLY A 30 1.47 3.46 32.83
CA GLY A 30 0.34 4.37 32.92
C GLY A 30 0.23 5.25 31.68
N SER A 31 -0.95 5.29 31.04
CA SER A 31 -1.19 6.23 29.93
C SER A 31 -1.41 7.65 30.46
N HIS A 32 -0.77 8.64 29.84
CA HIS A 32 -0.96 10.06 30.17
C HIS A 32 -2.45 10.46 30.10
N PRO A 33 -2.96 11.36 30.97
CA PRO A 33 -4.37 11.77 30.97
C PRO A 33 -4.84 12.30 29.61
N ILE A 34 -3.97 13.04 28.91
CA ILE A 34 -4.23 13.52 27.54
C ILE A 34 -4.47 12.33 26.59
N SER A 35 -3.60 11.31 26.62
CA SER A 35 -3.77 10.11 25.82
C SER A 35 -5.10 9.40 26.11
N LYS A 36 -5.54 9.33 27.37
CA LYS A 36 -6.84 8.74 27.72
C LYS A 36 -8.02 9.51 27.13
N PHE A 37 -7.95 10.85 27.12
CA PHE A 37 -8.97 11.71 26.51
C PHE A 37 -9.07 11.45 25.00
N PHE A 38 -7.96 11.55 24.28
CA PHE A 38 -7.92 11.28 22.84
C PHE A 38 -8.36 9.86 22.53
N ARG A 39 -7.91 8.88 23.32
CA ARG A 39 -8.31 7.48 23.16
C ARG A 39 -9.83 7.31 23.24
N ARG A 40 -10.48 7.90 24.25
CA ARG A 40 -11.94 7.82 24.42
C ARG A 40 -12.69 8.43 23.23
N THR A 41 -12.19 9.55 22.71
CA THR A 41 -12.85 10.26 21.61
C THR A 41 -12.58 9.61 20.25
N PHE A 42 -11.36 9.15 19.98
CA PHE A 42 -10.95 8.61 18.66
C PHE A 42 -11.21 7.11 18.50
N GLU A 43 -11.26 6.32 19.58
CA GLU A 43 -11.56 4.88 19.50
C GLU A 43 -13.07 4.59 19.41
N HIS A 44 -13.92 5.61 19.56
CA HIS A 44 -15.36 5.42 19.42
C HIS A 44 -15.71 5.01 17.97
N LYS A 45 -16.51 3.96 17.79
CA LYS A 45 -16.77 3.37 16.46
C LYS A 45 -17.29 4.37 15.42
N ARG A 46 -18.08 5.37 15.86
CA ARG A 46 -18.62 6.42 14.98
C ARG A 46 -17.58 7.49 14.63
N THR A 47 -16.76 7.91 15.58
CA THR A 47 -15.73 8.94 15.34
C THR A 47 -14.63 8.41 14.44
N ARG A 48 -14.21 7.15 14.65
CA ARG A 48 -13.28 6.47 13.74
C ARG A 48 -13.79 6.46 12.31
N LYS A 49 -15.06 6.08 12.09
CA LYS A 49 -15.68 6.10 10.75
C LYS A 49 -15.73 7.51 10.15
N ALA A 50 -16.13 8.52 10.93
CA ALA A 50 -16.21 9.90 10.46
C ALA A 50 -14.83 10.46 10.06
N ILE A 51 -13.81 10.23 10.89
CA ILE A 51 -12.44 10.68 10.63
C ILE A 51 -11.88 10.00 9.38
N SER A 52 -12.05 8.67 9.27
CA SER A 52 -11.58 7.94 8.08
C SER A 52 -12.28 8.43 6.81
N ALA A 53 -13.61 8.65 6.85
CA ALA A 53 -14.34 9.17 5.70
C ALA A 53 -13.88 10.58 5.29
N ALA A 54 -13.71 11.48 6.27
CA ALA A 54 -13.21 12.83 6.02
C ALA A 54 -11.80 12.83 5.43
N LEU A 55 -10.89 11.98 5.95
CA LEU A 55 -9.54 11.86 5.45
C LEU A 55 -9.50 11.32 4.01
N THR A 56 -10.30 10.31 3.69
CA THR A 56 -10.41 9.78 2.32
C THR A 56 -10.91 10.83 1.34
N LEU A 57 -11.96 11.58 1.70
CA LEU A 57 -12.49 12.66 0.87
C LEU A 57 -11.46 13.77 0.66
N LEU A 58 -10.70 14.12 1.70
CA LEU A 58 -9.62 15.11 1.60
C LEU A 58 -8.53 14.67 0.61
N VAL A 59 -8.04 13.43 0.73
CA VAL A 59 -7.00 12.90 -0.16
C VAL A 59 -7.49 12.81 -1.60
N MET A 60 -8.73 12.34 -1.82
CA MET A 60 -9.34 12.32 -3.15
C MET A 60 -9.50 13.73 -3.73
N GLY A 61 -9.96 14.69 -2.93
CA GLY A 61 -10.12 16.08 -3.35
C GLY A 61 -8.80 16.75 -3.73
N LEU A 62 -7.76 16.58 -2.91
CA LEU A 62 -6.42 17.10 -3.19
C LEU A 62 -5.80 16.47 -4.44
N GLY A 63 -6.01 15.17 -4.67
CA GLY A 63 -5.54 14.49 -5.87
C GLY A 63 -6.24 14.93 -7.17
N GLN A 64 -7.49 15.40 -7.10
CA GLN A 64 -8.17 15.97 -8.27
C GLN A 64 -7.72 17.42 -8.55
N MET A 65 -7.41 18.20 -7.50
CA MET A 65 -6.93 19.57 -7.63
C MET A 65 -5.57 19.65 -8.35
N SER A 66 -4.65 18.72 -8.09
CA SER A 66 -3.34 18.69 -8.77
C SER A 66 -3.48 18.50 -10.29
N ASN A 67 -4.43 17.64 -10.72
CA ASN A 67 -4.70 17.40 -12.13
C ASN A 67 -5.30 18.62 -12.84
N LEU A 68 -6.15 19.40 -12.16
CA LEU A 68 -6.72 20.63 -12.70
C LEU A 68 -5.65 21.72 -12.87
N MET A 69 -4.78 21.89 -11.87
CA MET A 69 -3.67 22.86 -11.93
C MET A 69 -2.65 22.50 -13.03
N ALA A 70 -2.34 21.20 -13.21
CA ALA A 70 -1.44 20.72 -14.25
C ALA A 70 -1.99 20.97 -15.68
N ARG A 71 -3.32 20.88 -15.88
CA ARG A 71 -3.96 21.17 -17.17
C ARG A 71 -3.91 22.66 -17.54
N THR A 72 -4.03 23.56 -16.56
CA THR A 72 -3.95 25.02 -16.82
C THR A 72 -2.55 25.44 -17.29
N THR A 73 -1.48 24.80 -16.82
CA THR A 73 -0.11 25.07 -17.27
C THR A 73 0.23 24.56 -18.67
N GLN A 74 -0.55 23.64 -19.25
CA GLN A 74 -0.34 23.11 -20.60
C GLN A 74 -1.08 23.90 -21.70
N ALA A 75 -1.83 24.95 -21.36
CA ALA A 75 -2.63 25.71 -22.32
C ALA A 75 -1.87 26.84 -23.05
N THR A 76 -0.55 26.93 -22.92
CA THR A 76 0.26 27.93 -23.65
C THR A 76 1.31 27.22 -24.51
N GLU A 77 1.27 27.54 -25.81
CA GLU A 77 2.07 27.01 -26.92
C GLU A 77 1.86 25.54 -27.31
N VAL A 78 0.84 25.31 -28.15
CA VAL A 78 0.94 24.25 -29.18
C VAL A 78 1.76 24.81 -30.33
N ALA A 79 3.09 24.85 -30.15
CA ALA A 79 3.99 24.88 -31.30
C ALA A 79 3.84 23.52 -31.98
N LEU A 80 3.28 23.50 -33.19
CA LEU A 80 3.25 22.33 -34.08
C LEU A 80 4.68 22.00 -34.52
N ILE A 81 5.45 21.42 -33.62
CA ILE A 81 6.67 20.72 -33.98
C ILE A 81 6.20 19.44 -34.65
N SER A 82 6.35 19.37 -35.97
CA SER A 82 6.27 18.11 -36.70
C SER A 82 7.35 17.21 -36.11
N GLN A 83 6.94 16.36 -35.16
CA GLN A 83 7.80 15.31 -34.64
C GLN A 83 8.01 14.36 -35.83
N PRO A 84 9.25 14.17 -36.31
CA PRO A 84 9.49 13.06 -37.21
C PRO A 84 9.00 11.82 -36.47
N GLU A 85 8.22 10.98 -37.16
CA GLU A 85 7.77 9.69 -36.64
C GLU A 85 9.01 8.86 -36.33
N ASN A 86 9.55 9.04 -35.13
CA ASN A 86 10.67 8.29 -34.64
C ASN A 86 10.07 6.92 -34.30
N ARG A 87 9.93 6.08 -35.33
CA ARG A 87 9.62 4.66 -35.18
C ARG A 87 10.75 4.07 -34.35
N LEU A 88 10.53 4.06 -33.04
CA LEU A 88 11.32 3.28 -32.10
C LEU A 88 11.02 1.82 -32.42
N ILE A 89 11.75 1.26 -33.39
CA ILE A 89 11.81 -0.18 -33.59
C ILE A 89 12.66 -0.68 -32.43
N THR A 90 12.01 -1.06 -31.33
CA THR A 90 12.67 -1.82 -30.29
C THR A 90 13.08 -3.15 -30.91
N GLN A 91 14.37 -3.32 -31.18
CA GLN A 91 14.94 -4.61 -31.54
C GLN A 91 14.86 -5.48 -30.29
N THR A 92 13.78 -6.26 -30.17
CA THR A 92 13.68 -7.30 -29.14
C THR A 92 14.42 -8.53 -29.63
N THR A 93 15.38 -9.01 -28.85
CA THR A 93 16.03 -10.32 -29.06
C THR A 93 15.19 -11.46 -28.50
N LEU A 94 14.04 -11.17 -27.90
CA LEU A 94 13.13 -12.16 -27.32
C LEU A 94 12.00 -12.47 -28.28
N GLU A 95 11.77 -13.76 -28.48
CA GLU A 95 10.64 -14.32 -29.23
C GLU A 95 9.50 -14.71 -28.28
N LYS A 96 8.31 -14.92 -28.84
CA LYS A 96 7.20 -15.47 -28.05
C LYS A 96 7.37 -16.98 -27.95
N PRO A 97 7.09 -17.58 -26.78
CA PRO A 97 7.22 -19.03 -26.62
C PRO A 97 6.13 -19.81 -27.37
N LEU A 98 4.99 -19.17 -27.67
CA LEU A 98 3.89 -19.68 -28.50
C LEU A 98 2.95 -18.54 -28.94
N ASP A 99 2.19 -18.74 -30.03
CA ASP A 99 1.27 -17.75 -30.63
C ASP A 99 -0.20 -17.92 -30.15
N GLY A 100 -0.37 -17.91 -28.84
CA GLY A 100 -1.66 -18.15 -28.19
C GLY A 100 -2.37 -16.87 -27.74
N ARG A 101 -3.55 -17.03 -27.11
CA ARG A 101 -4.32 -15.89 -26.61
C ARG A 101 -3.89 -15.52 -25.19
N LEU A 102 -3.59 -14.25 -24.94
CA LEU A 102 -3.35 -13.75 -23.57
C LEU A 102 -4.61 -13.98 -22.70
N ALA A 103 -4.48 -14.83 -21.69
CA ALA A 103 -5.55 -15.10 -20.72
C ALA A 103 -5.44 -14.20 -19.49
N GLN A 104 -4.23 -14.06 -18.93
CA GLN A 104 -3.96 -13.21 -17.77
C GLN A 104 -2.60 -12.54 -17.90
N GLY A 105 -2.57 -11.21 -17.72
CA GLY A 105 -1.34 -10.41 -17.77
C GLY A 105 -0.57 -10.40 -16.46
N PHE A 106 0.62 -9.80 -16.51
CA PHE A 106 1.47 -9.59 -15.34
C PHE A 106 0.96 -8.44 -14.47
N HIS A 107 0.89 -8.64 -13.15
CA HIS A 107 0.60 -7.57 -12.18
C HIS A 107 1.09 -7.94 -10.76
N GLY A 108 0.84 -7.08 -9.77
CA GLY A 108 1.41 -7.22 -8.42
C GLY A 108 1.10 -8.55 -7.69
N PHE A 109 -0.02 -9.19 -8.01
CA PHE A 109 -0.45 -10.48 -7.44
C PHE A 109 -0.35 -11.63 -8.44
N HIS A 110 0.20 -11.38 -9.63
CA HIS A 110 0.41 -12.37 -10.67
C HIS A 110 1.75 -12.12 -11.37
N ARG A 111 2.79 -12.83 -10.92
CA ARG A 111 4.16 -12.70 -11.42
C ARG A 111 4.42 -13.59 -12.65
N GLY A 112 3.41 -13.75 -13.49
CA GLY A 112 3.44 -14.58 -14.69
C GLY A 112 2.58 -13.97 -15.80
N ILE A 113 2.68 -14.54 -16.99
CA ILE A 113 1.80 -14.24 -18.12
C ILE A 113 1.21 -15.57 -18.56
N ASP A 114 -0.12 -15.66 -18.53
CA ASP A 114 -0.82 -16.89 -18.90
C ASP A 114 -1.29 -16.77 -20.35
N ILE A 115 -0.89 -17.73 -21.18
CA ILE A 115 -1.24 -17.82 -22.59
C ILE A 115 -2.08 -19.08 -22.79
N LEU A 116 -3.27 -18.91 -23.38
CA LEU A 116 -4.22 -19.99 -23.64
C LEU A 116 -4.02 -20.55 -25.05
N ASP A 117 -3.86 -21.87 -25.11
CA ASP A 117 -3.73 -22.68 -26.32
C ASP A 117 -4.18 -24.14 -26.03
N PRO A 118 -4.65 -24.94 -27.01
CA PRO A 118 -4.97 -26.35 -26.77
C PRO A 118 -3.85 -27.18 -26.14
N VAL A 119 -4.24 -28.26 -25.44
CA VAL A 119 -3.28 -29.19 -24.85
C VAL A 119 -2.47 -29.88 -25.95
N GLY A 120 -1.15 -29.89 -25.79
CA GLY A 120 -0.22 -30.47 -26.75
C GLY A 120 0.41 -29.46 -27.71
N THR A 121 0.05 -28.17 -27.60
CA THR A 121 0.72 -27.11 -28.35
C THR A 121 2.22 -27.05 -28.01
N PRO A 122 3.13 -27.08 -29.01
CA PRO A 122 4.55 -26.92 -28.80
C PRO A 122 4.87 -25.57 -28.14
N ILE A 123 5.85 -25.57 -27.22
CA ILE A 123 6.35 -24.37 -26.55
C ILE A 123 7.83 -24.27 -26.85
N GLU A 124 8.25 -23.12 -27.36
CA GLU A 124 9.65 -22.82 -27.71
C GLU A 124 10.27 -21.85 -26.69
N PRO A 125 11.59 -21.90 -26.47
CA PRO A 125 12.25 -20.94 -25.59
C PRO A 125 12.20 -19.53 -26.20
N ILE A 126 12.11 -18.51 -25.34
CA ILE A 126 12.04 -17.11 -25.78
C ILE A 126 13.38 -16.56 -26.31
N ALA A 127 14.48 -17.25 -26.03
CA ALA A 127 15.84 -16.91 -26.43
C ALA A 127 16.77 -18.13 -26.25
N ASP A 128 17.99 -18.05 -26.78
CA ASP A 128 19.05 -19.02 -26.48
C ASP A 128 19.35 -19.06 -24.98
N GLY A 129 19.66 -20.23 -24.44
CA GLY A 129 19.96 -20.39 -23.02
C GLY A 129 20.25 -21.85 -22.62
N VAL A 130 20.40 -22.07 -21.31
CA VAL A 130 20.69 -23.39 -20.72
C VAL A 130 19.53 -23.79 -19.80
N VAL A 131 18.98 -25.00 -20.00
CA VAL A 131 17.97 -25.54 -19.10
C VAL A 131 18.60 -25.81 -17.74
N THR A 132 18.09 -25.17 -16.69
CA THR A 132 18.57 -25.29 -15.32
C THR A 132 17.64 -26.09 -14.42
N GLU A 133 16.36 -26.19 -14.77
CA GLU A 133 15.37 -27.00 -14.05
C GLU A 133 14.40 -27.69 -14.99
N VAL A 134 14.08 -28.95 -14.68
CA VAL A 134 12.93 -29.68 -15.21
C VAL A 134 12.24 -30.39 -14.05
N SER A 135 11.00 -30.04 -13.75
CA SER A 135 10.28 -30.55 -12.57
C SER A 135 8.80 -30.85 -12.85
N LEU A 136 8.24 -31.78 -12.06
CA LEU A 136 6.82 -32.11 -12.05
C LEU A 136 6.30 -31.95 -10.61
N GLY A 137 5.50 -30.91 -10.37
CA GLY A 137 4.88 -30.63 -9.09
C GLY A 137 3.39 -31.00 -9.08
N ARG A 138 2.92 -31.64 -8.00
CA ARG A 138 1.46 -31.79 -7.74
C ARG A 138 0.85 -30.53 -7.11
N LEU A 139 1.68 -29.67 -6.53
CA LEU A 139 1.33 -28.38 -5.94
C LEU A 139 2.23 -27.32 -6.60
N GLY A 140 1.65 -26.22 -7.07
CA GLY A 140 2.38 -25.17 -7.81
C GLY A 140 2.07 -25.17 -9.31
N TRP A 141 3.11 -25.06 -10.15
CA TRP A 141 2.99 -24.82 -11.59
C TRP A 141 2.86 -26.08 -12.46
N GLY A 142 2.81 -27.28 -11.87
CA GLY A 142 2.70 -28.52 -12.63
C GLY A 142 4.02 -28.92 -13.28
N ASN A 143 4.01 -29.18 -14.59
CA ASN A 143 5.22 -29.40 -15.37
C ASN A 143 5.93 -28.06 -15.58
N THR A 144 7.17 -27.94 -15.11
CA THR A 144 7.93 -26.69 -15.17
C THR A 144 9.29 -26.91 -15.80
N VAL A 145 9.70 -25.97 -16.65
CA VAL A 145 11.05 -25.89 -17.22
C VAL A 145 11.57 -24.48 -16.96
N VAL A 146 12.80 -24.36 -16.47
CA VAL A 146 13.48 -23.07 -16.26
C VAL A 146 14.72 -23.03 -17.14
N VAL A 147 14.87 -21.92 -17.86
CA VAL A 147 16.00 -21.65 -18.75
C VAL A 147 16.74 -20.42 -18.23
N ASP A 148 18.06 -20.55 -18.09
CA ASP A 148 18.97 -19.44 -17.79
C ASP A 148 19.50 -18.87 -19.11
N HIS A 149 19.34 -17.56 -19.31
CA HIS A 149 19.61 -16.84 -20.55
C HIS A 149 20.79 -15.89 -20.39
#